data_AF-A0A800FBI4-F1
#
_entry.id   AF-A0A800FBI4-F1
#
_cell.length_a   1.000
_cell.length_b   1.000
_cell.length_c   1.000
_cell.angle_alpha   90.00
_cell.angle_beta   90.00
_cell.angle_gamma   90.00
#
_symmetry.space_group_name_H-M   'P 1'
#
loop_
_entity.id
_entity.type
_entity.pdbx_description
1 polymer ?
#
loop_
_entity_poly.entity_id
_entity_poly.type
_entity_poly.pdbx_seq_one_letter_code
_entity_poly.pdbx_strand_id
1 'polypeptide(L)'
;MEVRSVEFAGSLVAPGARPPGDLPQIAFSGRSNVGKSSLINVLLRRTRKKLARVSATPGKTRALNFYSVNERFFLVDLPGFGYAK
;
A
#
# COMPACT_ATOMS: atom_id res chain seq x y z
N MET A 1 0.78 -13.03 13.97
CA MET A 1 1.03 -11.64 14.42
C MET A 1 -0.30 -10.91 14.50
N GLU A 2 -0.56 -10.20 15.59
CA GLU A 2 -1.76 -9.38 15.75
C GLU A 2 -1.49 -7.94 15.28
N VAL A 3 -2.36 -7.39 14.43
CA VAL A 3 -2.29 -5.98 13.97
C VAL A 3 -3.00 -5.11 15.00
N ARG A 4 -2.26 -4.22 15.67
CA ARG A 4 -2.74 -3.34 16.75
C ARG A 4 -2.82 -1.89 16.29
N SER A 5 -1.83 -1.42 15.55
CA SER A 5 -1.81 -0.08 14.96
C SER A 5 -1.45 -0.14 13.47
N VAL A 6 -2.09 0.74 12.71
CA VAL A 6 -1.82 0.94 11.29
C VAL A 6 -1.97 2.42 10.99
N GLU A 7 -0.90 3.02 10.49
CA GLU A 7 -0.83 4.44 10.15
C GLU A 7 -0.32 4.63 8.73
N PHE A 8 -0.86 5.64 8.05
CA PHE A 8 -0.35 6.01 6.73
C PHE A 8 0.89 6.87 6.90
N ALA A 9 2.05 6.34 6.50
CA ALA A 9 3.36 6.96 6.68
C ALA A 9 3.76 7.88 5.50
N GLY A 10 2.97 7.88 4.42
CA GLY A 10 3.16 8.78 3.28
C GLY A 10 3.18 8.07 1.93
N SER A 11 3.35 8.87 0.88
CA SER A 11 3.45 8.41 -0.50
C SER A 11 4.72 8.94 -1.16
N LEU A 12 5.46 8.08 -1.86
CA LEU A 12 6.60 8.48 -2.69
C LEU A 12 6.21 8.51 -4.16
N VAL A 13 6.34 9.67 -4.79
CA VAL A 13 5.99 9.93 -6.20
C VAL A 13 7.20 10.17 -7.10
N ALA A 14 8.34 10.54 -6.53
CA ALA A 14 9.54 10.91 -7.28
C ALA A 14 10.63 9.82 -7.17
N PRO A 15 11.29 9.46 -8.28
CA PRO A 15 12.51 8.65 -8.24
C PRO A 15 13.56 9.33 -7.34
N GLY A 16 14.18 8.57 -6.43
CA GLY A 16 15.21 9.07 -5.52
C GLY A 16 14.68 9.66 -4.20
N ALA A 17 13.36 9.75 -4.01
CA ALA A 17 12.81 10.13 -2.70
C ALA A 17 13.10 9.04 -1.66
N ARG A 18 13.50 9.44 -0.45
CA ARG A 18 13.83 8.52 0.64
C ARG A 18 12.55 7.92 1.25
N PRO A 19 12.54 6.62 1.60
CA PRO A 19 11.47 6.03 2.40
C PRO A 19 11.23 6.81 3.71
N PRO A 20 10.00 6.77 4.26
CA PRO A 20 9.64 7.50 5.47
C PRO A 20 10.37 7.01 6.74
N GLY A 21 11.12 5.92 6.67
CA GLY A 21 11.98 5.42 7.75
C GLY A 21 12.75 4.17 7.33
N ASP A 22 13.52 3.62 8.27
CA ASP A 22 14.44 2.50 8.02
C ASP A 22 13.87 1.13 8.48
N LEU A 23 12.57 1.05 8.77
CA LEU A 23 11.91 -0.22 9.13
C LEU A 23 11.87 -1.19 7.93
N PRO A 24 11.84 -2.52 8.17
CA PRO A 24 11.63 -3.52 7.13
C PRO A 24 10.39 -3.22 6.27
N GLN A 25 10.46 -3.53 4.97
CA GLN A 25 9.40 -3.20 4.01
C GLN A 25 8.90 -4.45 3.30
N ILE A 26 7.58 -4.61 3.22
CA ILE A 26 6.91 -5.68 2.48
C ILE A 26 6.10 -5.02 1.37
N ALA A 27 6.54 -5.19 0.12
CA ALA A 27 5.93 -4.54 -1.03
C ALA A 27 4.95 -5.47 -1.77
N PHE A 28 3.79 -4.93 -2.13
CA PHE A 28 2.80 -5.62 -2.97
C PHE A 28 2.84 -5.06 -4.38
N SER A 29 3.12 -5.92 -5.36
CA SER A 29 3.03 -5.62 -6.80
C SER A 29 1.94 -6.46 -7.45
N GLY A 30 1.36 -5.97 -8.53
CA GLY A 30 0.37 -6.70 -9.31
C GLY A 30 -0.26 -5.86 -10.40
N ARG A 31 -1.06 -6.50 -11.26
CA ARG A 31 -1.80 -5.79 -12.29
C ARG A 31 -2.81 -4.78 -11.70
N SER A 32 -3.11 -3.70 -12.41
CA SER A 32 -4.22 -2.82 -12.02
C SER A 32 -5.52 -3.64 -11.93
N ASN A 33 -6.32 -3.39 -10.89
CA ASN A 33 -7.58 -4.08 -10.60
C ASN A 33 -7.48 -5.59 -10.26
N VAL A 34 -6.29 -6.14 -10.02
CA VAL A 34 -6.13 -7.55 -9.58
C VAL A 34 -6.61 -7.84 -8.14
N GLY A 35 -7.02 -6.81 -7.39
CA GLY A 35 -7.47 -6.95 -5.99
C GLY A 35 -6.40 -6.68 -4.92
N LYS A 36 -5.21 -6.19 -5.31
CA LYS A 36 -4.12 -5.82 -4.37
C LYS A 36 -4.58 -4.94 -3.20
N SER A 37 -5.28 -3.83 -3.47
CA SER A 37 -5.75 -2.92 -2.42
C SER A 37 -6.83 -3.57 -1.53
N SER A 38 -7.60 -4.53 -2.05
CA SER A 38 -8.54 -5.32 -1.25
C SER A 38 -7.79 -6.25 -0.29
N LEU A 39 -6.77 -6.96 -0.79
CA LEU A 39 -5.90 -7.82 0.03
C LEU A 39 -5.22 -7.02 1.15
N ILE A 40 -4.65 -5.86 0.83
CA ILE A 40 -4.00 -4.98 1.81
C ILE A 40 -4.99 -4.55 2.90
N ASN A 41 -6.20 -4.13 2.54
CA ASN A 41 -7.21 -3.74 3.53
C ASN A 41 -7.64 -4.91 4.43
N VAL A 42 -7.67 -6.16 3.91
CA VAL A 42 -7.94 -7.38 4.70
C VAL A 42 -6.80 -7.67 5.67
N LEU A 43 -5.55 -7.65 5.19
CA LEU A 43 -4.36 -7.88 6.02
C LEU A 43 -4.23 -6.85 7.16
N LEU A 44 -4.56 -5.60 6.87
CA LEU A 44 -4.56 -4.52 7.86
C LEU A 44 -5.78 -4.53 8.79
N ARG A 45 -6.73 -5.47 8.61
CA ARG A 45 -8.03 -5.52 9.34
C ARG A 45 -8.85 -4.23 9.21
N ARG A 46 -8.70 -3.50 8.10
CA ARG A 46 -9.27 -2.16 7.85
C ARG A 46 -10.44 -2.18 6.86
N THR A 47 -11.18 -3.28 6.78
CA THR A 47 -12.32 -3.45 5.86
C THR A 47 -13.44 -2.41 6.04
N ARG A 48 -13.64 -1.88 7.26
CA ARG A 48 -14.61 -0.82 7.57
C ARG A 48 -14.07 0.62 7.46
N LYS A 49 -12.76 0.83 7.55
CA LYS A 49 -12.07 2.14 7.41
C LYS A 49 -10.91 1.98 6.42
N LYS A 50 -11.23 1.97 5.12
CA LYS A 50 -10.28 1.68 4.05
C LYS A 50 -9.11 2.68 4.10
N LEU A 51 -7.89 2.17 4.30
CA LEU A 51 -6.65 2.95 4.24
C LEU A 51 -6.03 2.91 2.84
N ALA A 52 -6.09 1.76 2.18
CA ALA A 52 -5.68 1.64 0.79
C ALA A 52 -6.85 2.01 -0.13
N ARG A 53 -6.67 3.08 -0.92
CA ARG A 53 -7.65 3.52 -1.91
C ARG A 53 -7.77 2.49 -3.03
N VAL A 54 -8.95 1.86 -3.12
CA VAL A 54 -9.33 1.03 -4.27
C VAL A 54 -9.81 1.98 -5.37
N SER A 55 -8.94 2.33 -6.33
CA SER A 55 -9.32 3.11 -7.50
C SER A 55 -9.85 2.18 -8.59
N ALA A 56 -11.06 2.43 -9.10
CA ALA A 56 -11.60 1.68 -10.24
C ALA A 56 -10.94 2.09 -11.57
N THR A 57 -10.40 3.31 -11.66
CA THR A 57 -9.76 3.83 -12.87
C THR A 57 -8.27 3.45 -12.90
N PRO A 58 -7.81 2.73 -13.95
CA PRO A 58 -6.40 2.34 -14.12
C PRO A 58 -5.47 3.54 -14.26
N GLY A 59 -4.21 3.39 -13.81
CA GLY A 59 -3.13 4.32 -14.15
C GLY A 59 -3.00 5.61 -13.32
N LYS A 60 -3.85 5.85 -12.31
CA LYS A 60 -3.76 7.06 -11.46
C LYS A 60 -2.83 6.97 -10.24
N THR A 61 -2.47 5.76 -9.79
CA THR A 61 -1.48 5.61 -8.71
C THR A 61 -0.10 5.52 -9.35
N ARG A 62 0.65 6.63 -9.37
CA ARG A 62 2.10 6.64 -9.70
C ARG A 62 2.97 6.58 -8.43
N ALA A 63 2.34 6.58 -7.27
CA ALA A 63 3.00 6.69 -5.97
C ALA A 63 3.14 5.33 -5.28
N LEU A 64 4.26 5.10 -4.60
CA LEU A 64 4.39 4.04 -3.60
C LEU A 64 3.74 4.52 -2.31
N ASN A 65 2.77 3.79 -1.77
CA ASN A 65 2.12 4.17 -0.51
C ASN A 65 2.65 3.33 0.64
N PHE A 66 3.00 3.97 1.76
CA PHE A 66 3.58 3.31 2.93
C PHE A 66 2.58 3.28 4.08
N TYR A 67 2.40 2.11 4.67
CA TYR A 67 1.57 1.89 5.84
C TYR A 67 2.44 1.32 6.97
N SER A 68 2.68 2.09 8.03
CA SER A 68 3.37 1.61 9.23
C SER A 68 2.45 0.66 9.98
N VAL A 69 2.91 -0.56 10.25
CA VAL A 69 2.16 -1.57 11.00
C VAL A 69 2.88 -1.85 12.30
N ASN A 70 2.20 -1.59 13.41
CA ASN A 70 2.72 -1.78 14.76
C ASN A 70 4.09 -1.11 15.01
N GLU A 71 4.47 -0.10 14.21
CA GLU A 71 5.80 0.53 14.20
C GLU A 71 6.97 -0.46 14.00
N ARG A 72 6.70 -1.62 13.39
CA ARG A 72 7.68 -2.70 13.21
C ARG A 72 8.12 -2.89 11.77
N PHE A 73 7.23 -2.59 10.82
CA PHE A 73 7.49 -2.71 9.39
C PHE A 73 6.53 -1.83 8.61
N PHE A 74 6.89 -1.58 7.35
CA PHE A 74 6.02 -0.94 6.38
C PHE A 74 5.38 -1.98 5.45
N LEU A 75 4.06 -1.89 5.25
CA LEU A 75 3.45 -2.41 4.04
C LEU A 75 3.51 -1.35 2.95
N VAL A 76 4.02 -1.73 1.79
CA VAL A 76 4.21 -0.83 0.65
C VAL A 76 3.27 -1.24 -0.47
N ASP A 77 2.33 -0.36 -0.81
CA ASP A 77 1.43 -0.55 -1.94
C ASP A 77 2.07 0.04 -3.19
N LEU A 78 2.55 -0.83 -4.09
CA LEU A 78 3.14 -0.39 -5.36
C LEU A 78 2.05 0.00 -6.36
N PRO A 79 2.34 0.91 -7.29
CA PRO A 79 1.45 1.19 -8.40
C PRO A 79 1.19 -0.09 -9.21
N GLY A 80 -0.07 -0.31 -9.60
CA GLY A 80 -0.42 -1.45 -10.44
C GLY A 80 0.15 -1.30 -11.85
N PHE A 81 0.71 -2.36 -12.42
CA PHE A 81 1.24 -2.34 -13.78
C PHE A 81 0.23 -2.92 -14.78
N GLY A 82 0.11 -2.32 -15.97
CA GLY A 82 -0.87 -2.76 -16.97
C GLY A 82 -2.32 -2.79 -16.46
N TYR A 83 -3.18 -3.57 -17.12
CA TYR A 83 -4.59 -3.73 -16.77
C TYR A 83 -4.97 -5.22 -16.71
N ALA A 84 -5.52 -5.68 -15.60
CA ALA A 84 -6.21 -6.96 -15.55
C ALA A 84 -7.63 -6.76 -16.10
N LYS A 85 -7.95 -7.41 -17.22
CA LYS A 85 -9.32 -7.54 -17.72
C LYS A 85 -9.88 -8.85 -17.21
#